data_AF-M1DI75-F1
#
_entry.id   AF-M1DI75-F1
#
_cell.length_a   1.000
_cell.length_b   1.000
_cell.length_c   1.000
_cell.angle_alpha   90.00
_cell.angle_beta   90.00
_cell.angle_gamma   90.00
#
_symmetry.space_group_name_H-M   'P 1'
#
loop_
_entity.id
_entity.type
_entity.pdbx_description
1 polymer ?
#
loop_
_entity_poly.entity_id
_entity_poly.type
_entity_poly.pdbx_seq_one_letter_code
_entity_poly.pdbx_strand_id
1 'polypeptide(L)'
;MVEDDYTLIPLPNMHTQNLIVIIEYTKKHGEKTNSNEEEIKEFDKEFMKDKSYQNMFELVIAANYLHISDLMNLLCQTIADRIKNKSVKAVRQIFGLINDYTPEEEEKVREEHTWAHEGNEIDESLD
;
A
#
# COMPACT_ATOMS: atom_id res chain seq x y z
N MET A 1 25.49 -17.70 -34.60
CA MET A 1 24.45 -16.81 -34.06
C MET A 1 24.03 -17.44 -32.75
N VAL A 2 24.25 -16.78 -31.62
CA VAL A 2 23.70 -17.24 -30.35
C VAL A 2 22.23 -16.85 -30.41
N GLU A 3 21.33 -17.83 -30.45
CA GLU A 3 19.92 -17.55 -30.20
C GLU A 3 19.84 -17.10 -28.74
N ASP A 4 19.47 -15.83 -28.53
CA ASP A 4 19.17 -15.36 -27.18
C ASP A 4 18.02 -16.23 -26.67
N ASP A 5 18.32 -17.10 -25.71
CA ASP A 5 17.39 -18.08 -25.16
C ASP A 5 16.48 -17.36 -24.13
N TYR A 6 15.50 -16.60 -24.63
CA TYR A 6 14.52 -15.92 -23.79
C TYR A 6 13.25 -16.76 -23.66
N THR A 7 12.79 -16.93 -22.42
CA THR A 7 11.48 -17.52 -22.12
C THR A 7 10.45 -16.40 -22.03
N LEU A 8 9.35 -16.50 -22.80
CA LEU A 8 8.23 -15.56 -22.71
C LEU A 8 7.31 -15.96 -21.55
N ILE A 9 7.14 -15.05 -20.57
CA ILE A 9 6.22 -15.24 -19.46
C ILE A 9 5.04 -14.25 -19.66
N PRO A 10 3.84 -14.73 -20.04
CA PRO A 10 2.68 -13.87 -20.23
C PRO A 10 2.09 -13.44 -18.87
N LEU A 11 1.82 -12.14 -18.72
CA LEU A 11 1.24 -11.55 -17.51
C LEU A 11 -0.04 -10.78 -17.84
N PRO A 12 -1.15 -11.47 -18.15
CA PRO A 12 -2.35 -10.84 -18.70
C PRO A 12 -3.11 -9.95 -17.71
N ASN A 13 -2.96 -10.18 -16.41
CA ASN A 13 -3.72 -9.47 -15.35
C ASN A 13 -2.91 -8.34 -14.70
N MET A 14 -1.94 -7.78 -15.42
CA MET A 14 -1.08 -6.73 -14.88
C MET A 14 -0.90 -5.59 -15.87
N HIS A 15 -1.15 -4.37 -15.39
CA HIS A 15 -0.87 -3.16 -16.15
C HIS A 15 0.63 -2.92 -16.27
N THR A 16 1.09 -2.49 -17.45
CA THR A 16 2.50 -2.24 -17.73
C THR A 16 3.12 -1.22 -16.77
N GLN A 17 2.36 -0.21 -16.35
CA GLN A 17 2.83 0.81 -15.39
C GLN A 17 3.19 0.18 -14.04
N ASN A 18 2.35 -0.72 -13.51
CA ASN A 18 2.61 -1.42 -12.25
C ASN A 18 3.81 -2.36 -12.38
N LEU A 19 3.97 -3.02 -13.53
CA LEU A 19 5.14 -3.85 -13.79
C LEU A 19 6.45 -3.05 -13.79
N ILE A 20 6.47 -1.86 -14.42
CA ILE A 20 7.66 -0.99 -14.43
C ILE A 20 8.07 -0.64 -13.00
N VAL A 21 7.11 -0.24 -12.17
CA VAL A 21 7.33 0.12 -10.77
C VAL A 21 7.83 -1.07 -9.95
N ILE A 22 7.29 -2.27 -10.18
CA ILE A 22 7.74 -3.50 -9.51
C ILE A 22 9.17 -3.84 -9.93
N ILE A 23 9.50 -3.74 -11.22
CA ILE A 23 10.86 -4.01 -11.71
C ILE A 23 11.87 -3.06 -11.07
N GLU A 24 11.54 -1.78 -10.92
CA GLU A 24 12.39 -0.79 -10.23
C GLU A 24 12.65 -1.21 -8.77
N TYR A 25 11.58 -1.53 -8.04
CA TYR A 25 11.68 -2.01 -6.66
C TYR A 25 12.55 -3.27 -6.54
N THR A 26 12.27 -4.29 -7.37
CA THR A 26 12.98 -5.57 -7.35
C THR A 26 14.45 -5.43 -7.76
N LYS A 27 14.79 -4.53 -8.70
CA LYS A 27 16.19 -4.25 -9.05
C LYS A 27 16.96 -3.70 -7.86
N LYS A 28 16.43 -2.66 -7.21
CA LYS A 28 17.06 -2.07 -6.03
C LYS A 28 17.22 -3.09 -4.89
N HIS A 29 16.21 -3.94 -4.69
CA HIS A 29 16.23 -4.99 -3.66
C HIS A 29 17.06 -6.22 -4.05
N GLY A 30 17.30 -6.47 -5.34
CA GLY A 30 18.19 -7.52 -5.83
C GLY A 30 19.67 -7.16 -5.67
N GLU A 31 19.99 -5.86 -5.69
CA GLU A 31 21.34 -5.33 -5.42
C GLU A 31 21.70 -5.31 -3.92
N LYS A 32 20.83 -5.86 -3.05
CA LYS A 32 20.99 -5.99 -1.59
C LYS A 32 22.37 -6.50 -1.14
N THR A 33 23.08 -7.24 -1.98
CA THR A 33 24.44 -7.74 -1.67
C THR A 33 25.49 -6.64 -1.52
N ASN A 34 25.24 -5.44 -2.07
CA ASN A 34 26.19 -4.32 -2.07
C ASN A 34 25.71 -3.07 -1.30
N SER A 35 24.44 -3.02 -0.90
CA SER A 35 23.84 -1.89 -0.17
C SER A 35 23.65 -2.20 1.31
N ASN A 36 23.85 -1.20 2.17
CA ASN A 36 23.56 -1.33 3.60
C ASN A 36 22.03 -1.32 3.87
N GLU A 37 21.58 -1.94 4.96
CA GLU A 37 20.15 -2.01 5.32
C GLU A 37 19.49 -0.64 5.46
N GLU A 38 20.24 0.38 5.88
CA GLU A 38 19.75 1.74 6.03
C GLU A 38 19.43 2.39 4.68
N GLU A 39 20.22 2.13 3.64
CA GLU A 39 19.97 2.66 2.29
C GLU A 39 18.69 2.10 1.68
N ILE A 40 18.40 0.82 1.96
CA ILE A 40 17.19 0.15 1.48
C ILE A 40 15.97 0.74 2.17
N LYS A 41 16.04 0.94 3.49
CA LYS A 41 14.95 1.56 4.25
C LYS A 41 14.67 2.99 3.80
N GLU A 42 15.70 3.76 3.47
CA GLU A 42 15.52 5.12 2.96
C GLU A 42 14.91 5.12 1.55
N PHE A 43 15.40 4.23 0.67
CA PHE A 43 14.78 4.01 -0.62
C PHE A 43 13.30 3.62 -0.49
N ASP A 44 12.95 2.70 0.42
CA ASP A 44 11.57 2.27 0.63
C ASP A 44 10.65 3.44 1.04
N LYS A 45 11.13 4.32 1.91
CA LYS A 45 10.39 5.53 2.30
C LYS A 45 10.18 6.46 1.12
N GLU A 46 11.24 6.75 0.36
CA GLU A 46 11.16 7.62 -0.82
C GLU A 46 10.25 7.02 -1.90
N PHE A 47 10.40 5.72 -2.16
CA PHE A 47 9.61 4.97 -3.12
C PHE A 47 8.11 5.05 -2.83
N MET A 48 7.74 5.05 -1.55
CA MET A 48 6.36 5.10 -1.09
C MET A 48 5.80 6.50 -0.91
N LYS A 49 6.64 7.54 -0.77
CA LYS A 49 6.25 8.90 -0.40
C LYS A 49 5.19 9.50 -1.35
N ASP A 50 5.44 9.45 -2.65
CA ASP A 50 4.62 10.13 -3.66
C ASP A 50 3.51 9.23 -4.25
N LYS A 51 3.27 8.05 -3.66
CA LYS A 51 2.21 7.15 -4.13
C LYS A 51 0.86 7.48 -3.49
N SER A 52 -0.19 7.53 -4.30
CA SER A 52 -1.58 7.64 -3.85
C SER A 52 -2.12 6.29 -3.35
N TYR A 53 -3.22 6.29 -2.60
CA TYR A 53 -3.90 5.05 -2.19
C TYR A 53 -4.28 4.16 -3.36
N GLN A 54 -4.78 4.74 -4.46
CA GLN A 54 -5.12 4.00 -5.66
C GLN A 54 -3.90 3.25 -6.23
N ASN A 55 -2.78 3.95 -6.39
CA ASN A 55 -1.54 3.34 -6.86
C ASN A 55 -1.06 2.24 -5.91
N MET A 56 -1.15 2.45 -4.60
CA MET A 56 -0.77 1.46 -3.60
C MET A 56 -1.67 0.21 -3.66
N PHE A 57 -2.98 0.36 -3.82
CA PHE A 57 -3.91 -0.78 -3.95
C PHE A 57 -3.65 -1.60 -5.21
N GLU A 58 -3.39 -0.95 -6.34
CA GLU A 58 -3.01 -1.64 -7.56
C GLU A 58 -1.69 -2.40 -7.41
N LEU A 59 -0.70 -1.78 -6.76
CA LEU A 59 0.58 -2.43 -6.47
C LEU A 59 0.43 -3.60 -5.50
N VAL A 60 -0.49 -3.53 -4.52
CA VAL A 60 -0.80 -4.66 -3.63
C VAL A 60 -1.32 -5.85 -4.42
N ILE A 61 -2.28 -5.62 -5.34
CA ILE A 61 -2.82 -6.67 -6.21
C ILE A 61 -1.72 -7.27 -7.09
N ALA A 62 -0.86 -6.44 -7.67
CA ALA A 62 0.24 -6.88 -8.52
C ALA A 62 1.33 -7.63 -7.74
N ALA A 63 1.69 -7.17 -6.54
CA ALA A 63 2.65 -7.84 -5.65
C ALA A 63 2.12 -9.21 -5.20
N ASN A 64 0.81 -9.32 -4.94
CA ASN A 64 0.16 -10.61 -4.66
C ASN A 64 0.25 -11.56 -5.87
N TYR A 65 -0.08 -11.04 -7.06
CA TYR A 65 -0.09 -11.82 -8.30
C TYR A 65 1.30 -12.37 -8.66
N LEU A 66 2.37 -11.61 -8.41
CA LEU A 66 3.75 -12.00 -8.66
C LEU A 66 4.44 -12.67 -7.45
N HIS A 67 3.73 -12.84 -6.33
CA HIS A 67 4.26 -13.41 -5.08
C HIS A 67 5.50 -12.70 -4.53
N ILE A 68 5.51 -11.35 -4.53
CA ILE A 68 6.62 -10.54 -4.00
C ILE A 68 6.29 -10.11 -2.57
N SER A 69 6.60 -10.97 -1.60
CA SER A 69 6.25 -10.77 -0.18
C SER A 69 6.86 -9.50 0.43
N ASP A 70 8.10 -9.16 0.09
CA ASP A 70 8.77 -7.96 0.63
C ASP A 70 8.01 -6.67 0.23
N LEU A 71 7.64 -6.56 -1.04
CA LEU A 71 6.87 -5.43 -1.56
C LEU A 71 5.46 -5.39 -0.94
N MET A 72 4.81 -6.56 -0.82
CA MET A 72 3.51 -6.66 -0.17
C MET A 72 3.56 -6.13 1.26
N ASN A 73 4.55 -6.56 2.05
CA ASN A 73 4.72 -6.12 3.44
C ASN A 73 4.97 -4.62 3.53
N LEU A 74 5.82 -4.07 2.66
CA LEU A 74 6.09 -2.62 2.60
C LEU A 74 4.81 -1.81 2.32
N LEU A 75 4.02 -2.26 1.33
CA LEU A 75 2.77 -1.61 0.95
C LEU A 75 1.75 -1.66 2.09
N CYS A 76 1.54 -2.84 2.70
CA CYS A 76 0.62 -3.01 3.81
C CYS A 76 1.01 -2.16 5.02
N GLN A 77 2.31 -2.13 5.37
CA GLN A 77 2.81 -1.32 6.46
C GLN A 77 2.59 0.18 6.19
N THR A 78 2.92 0.65 4.98
CA THR A 78 2.73 2.06 4.61
C THR A 78 1.25 2.45 4.66
N ILE A 79 0.35 1.60 4.13
CA ILE A 79 -1.09 1.84 4.17
C ILE A 79 -1.57 1.91 5.64
N ALA A 80 -1.12 0.98 6.50
CA ALA A 80 -1.46 0.98 7.91
C ALA A 80 -0.97 2.25 8.64
N ASP A 81 0.26 2.69 8.35
CA ASP A 81 0.84 3.89 8.93
C ASP A 81 0.12 5.16 8.50
N ARG A 82 -0.37 5.23 7.25
CA ARG A 82 -1.15 6.38 6.76
C ARG A 82 -2.59 6.39 7.29
N ILE A 83 -3.18 5.24 7.54
CA ILE A 83 -4.54 5.13 8.12
C ILE A 83 -4.53 5.47 9.62
N LYS A 84 -3.37 5.31 10.27
CA LYS A 84 -3.21 5.61 11.69
C LYS A 84 -3.67 7.05 11.98
N ASN A 85 -4.54 7.20 12.97
CA ASN A 85 -5.14 8.48 13.39
C ASN A 85 -6.09 9.15 12.37
N LYS A 86 -6.41 8.51 11.23
CA LYS A 86 -7.47 9.02 10.34
C LYS A 86 -8.85 8.73 10.91
N SER A 87 -9.80 9.63 10.65
CA SER A 87 -11.19 9.43 11.06
C SER A 87 -11.83 8.21 10.36
N VAL A 88 -12.78 7.54 11.01
CA VAL A 88 -13.56 6.45 10.40
C VAL A 88 -14.21 6.90 9.08
N LYS A 89 -14.64 8.16 9.00
CA LYS A 89 -15.21 8.75 7.78
C LYS A 89 -14.18 8.87 6.66
N ALA A 90 -12.98 9.38 6.96
CA ALA A 90 -11.90 9.50 5.98
C ALA A 90 -11.43 8.12 5.49
N VAL A 91 -11.27 7.15 6.40
CA VAL A 91 -10.92 5.77 6.05
C VAL A 91 -11.97 5.15 5.13
N ARG A 92 -13.26 5.30 5.43
CA ARG A 92 -14.34 4.86 4.54
C ARG A 92 -14.20 5.47 3.15
N GLN A 93 -13.91 6.75 3.05
CA GLN A 93 -13.72 7.43 1.76
C GLN A 93 -12.48 6.93 0.99
N ILE A 94 -11.34 6.78 1.67
CA ILE A 94 -10.09 6.29 1.09
C ILE A 94 -10.28 4.90 0.47
N PHE A 95 -11.00 4.02 1.15
CA PHE A 95 -11.28 2.65 0.68
C PHE A 95 -12.53 2.54 -0.20
N GLY A 96 -13.25 3.64 -0.44
CA GLY A 96 -14.50 3.63 -1.22
C GLY A 96 -15.63 2.82 -0.55
N LEU A 97 -15.64 2.73 0.78
CA LEU A 97 -16.62 1.99 1.57
C LEU A 97 -17.86 2.84 1.86
N ILE A 98 -19.03 2.22 1.71
CA ILE A 98 -20.32 2.80 2.07
C ILE A 98 -20.59 2.50 3.55
N ASN A 99 -21.08 3.47 4.31
CA ASN A 99 -21.53 3.23 5.69
C ASN A 99 -22.81 2.38 5.65
N ASP A 100 -22.74 1.20 6.23
CA ASP A 100 -23.81 0.20 6.29
C ASP A 100 -24.55 0.17 7.63
N TYR A 101 -24.10 0.96 8.62
CA TYR A 101 -24.80 1.13 9.90
C TYR A 101 -25.98 2.09 9.80
N THR A 102 -27.05 1.81 10.56
CA THR A 102 -28.08 2.83 10.84
C THR A 102 -27.50 3.92 11.76
N PRO A 103 -28.11 5.11 11.82
CA PRO A 103 -27.67 6.17 12.73
C PRO A 103 -27.60 5.71 14.19
N GLU A 104 -28.56 4.91 14.64
CA GLU A 104 -28.61 4.38 16.01
C GLU A 104 -27.49 3.35 16.27
N GLU A 105 -27.18 2.51 15.29
CA GLU A 105 -26.08 1.54 15.39
C GLU A 105 -24.72 2.24 15.42
N GLU A 106 -24.53 3.27 14.58
CA GLU A 106 -23.30 4.06 14.56
C GLU A 106 -23.10 4.81 15.89
N GLU A 107 -24.15 5.41 16.44
CA GLU A 107 -24.11 6.09 17.73
C GLU A 107 -23.74 5.10 18.85
N LYS A 108 -24.37 3.93 18.89
CA LYS A 108 -24.05 2.90 19.87
C LYS A 108 -22.60 2.42 19.78
N VAL A 109 -22.08 2.18 18.58
CA VAL A 109 -20.68 1.77 18.38
C VAL A 109 -19.73 2.90 18.82
N ARG A 110 -20.08 4.15 18.55
CA ARG A 110 -19.30 5.33 18.95
C ARG A 110 -19.28 5.52 20.46
N GLU A 111 -20.40 5.27 21.15
CA GLU A 111 -20.49 5.27 22.61
C GLU A 111 -19.67 4.13 23.25
N GLU A 112 -19.69 2.93 22.65
CA GLU A 112 -18.89 1.80 23.12
C GLU A 112 -17.37 2.02 22.92
N HIS A 113 -16.99 2.83 21.93
CA HIS A 113 -15.60 3.07 21.52
C HIS A 113 -15.17 4.53 21.70
N THR A 114 -15.66 5.20 22.74
CA THR A 114 -15.27 6.59 23.07
C THR A 114 -13.75 6.78 23.14
N TRP A 115 -13.02 5.79 23.66
CA TRP A 115 -11.56 5.75 23.71
C TRP A 115 -10.87 5.92 22.34
N ALA A 116 -11.52 5.56 21.24
CA ALA A 116 -10.99 5.68 19.88
C ALA A 116 -11.27 7.08 19.26
N HIS A 117 -12.11 7.88 19.92
CA HIS A 117 -12.51 9.22 19.51
C HIS A 117 -11.96 10.31 20.45
N GLU A 118 -11.32 9.92 21.55
CA GLU A 118 -10.74 10.82 22.54
C GLU A 118 -9.20 10.86 22.40
N GLY A 119 -8.66 11.98 21.90
CA GLY A 119 -7.22 12.27 21.86
C GLY A 119 -6.61 12.45 20.47
N ASN A 120 -5.78 13.50 20.34
CA ASN A 120 -5.04 14.00 19.16
C ASN A 120 -5.86 14.39 17.92
N GLU A 121 -5.27 15.27 17.11
CA GLU A 121 -5.81 15.81 15.86
C GLU A 121 -6.26 14.66 14.94
N ILE A 122 -7.56 14.43 14.87
CA ILE A 122 -8.15 13.47 13.94
C ILE A 122 -7.89 13.99 12.53
N ASP A 123 -7.15 13.21 11.74
CA ASP A 123 -6.87 13.56 10.36
C ASP A 123 -8.10 13.23 9.48
N GLU A 124 -8.67 14.26 8.87
CA GLU A 124 -9.75 14.14 7.89
C GLU A 124 -9.25 14.18 6.43
N SER A 125 -7.94 14.34 6.21
CA SER A 125 -7.36 14.34 4.87
C SER A 125 -7.51 12.97 4.19
N LEU A 126 -7.67 13.03 2.86
CA LEU A 126 -7.82 11.84 2.02
C LEU A 126 -6.51 11.42 1.33
N ASP A 127 -5.44 12.18 1.58
CA ASP A 127 -4.11 11.99 1.01
C ASP A 127 -3.19 11.20 1.97
#